data_AF-A0A6A6QD24-F1
#
_entry.id   AF-A0A6A6QD24-F1
#
_cell.length_a   1.000
_cell.length_b   1.000
_cell.length_c   1.000
_cell.angle_alpha   90.00
_cell.angle_beta   90.00
_cell.angle_gamma   90.00
#
_symmetry.space_group_name_H-M   'P 1'
#
loop_
_entity.id
_entity.type
_entity.pdbx_description
1 polymer ?
#
loop_
_entity_poly.entity_id
_entity_poly.type
_entity_poly.pdbx_seq_one_letter_code
_entity_poly.pdbx_strand_id
1 'polypeptide(L)'
;MTYQYPKTHCEGCGEIHYYLTMEEQELLWKVAEIGGMQNPVWKVLKSNSDRNACVAKVASRHLALVEGTEEVRERCISTQQKELVVLREQQKKALELLAWAEGTAEVRERCISTQQKELVVLREQHKLAMELHKKYEALQKDHDELQRNVAEYVGTRDNELRAEEEKSKALDAKLKAITRLVPEAISQLEAMSIHDNYNNVASQPPTGRKLRCILCYKDRIVCDGSVQCGHCTEANSRCVYQQCQAHHNYVHGCTRKNCNLVHNEEGYDCGDAGMAMSIGKEKVLH
;
A
#
# COMPACT_ATOMS: atom_id res chain seq x y z
N MET A 1 -34.16 37.83 119.45
CA MET A 1 -33.07 37.58 118.48
C MET A 1 -33.57 37.99 117.11
N THR A 2 -32.96 38.99 116.47
CA THR A 2 -33.28 39.37 115.09
C THR A 2 -32.56 38.42 114.14
N TYR A 3 -33.29 37.49 113.52
CA TYR A 3 -32.75 36.67 112.43
C TYR A 3 -32.39 37.59 111.26
N GLN A 4 -31.11 37.65 110.90
CA GLN A 4 -30.65 38.34 109.69
C GLN A 4 -30.61 37.34 108.55
N TYR A 5 -31.58 37.44 107.64
CA TYR A 5 -31.57 36.67 106.39
C TYR A 5 -30.58 37.25 105.39
N PRO A 6 -29.87 36.42 104.62
CA PRO A 6 -28.91 36.90 103.63
C PRO A 6 -29.62 37.71 102.54
N LYS A 7 -28.92 38.75 102.07
CA LYS A 7 -29.38 39.64 101.01
C LYS A 7 -28.42 39.59 99.84
N THR A 8 -28.95 39.60 98.63
CA THR A 8 -28.16 39.60 97.40
C THR A 8 -28.70 40.62 96.39
N HIS A 9 -27.80 41.11 95.55
CA HIS A 9 -28.18 42.00 94.45
C HIS A 9 -28.88 41.18 93.36
N CYS A 10 -30.04 41.64 92.89
CA CYS A 10 -30.78 40.97 91.84
C CYS A 10 -30.41 41.51 90.47
N GLU A 11 -29.83 40.65 89.62
CA GLU A 11 -29.44 40.99 88.25
C GLU A 11 -30.62 41.42 87.36
N GLY A 12 -31.86 41.05 87.73
CA GLY A 12 -33.06 41.36 86.94
C GLY A 12 -33.60 42.78 87.13
N CYS A 13 -33.48 43.35 88.33
CA CYS A 13 -34.03 44.68 88.65
C CYS A 13 -33.02 45.66 89.25
N GLY A 14 -31.82 45.21 89.63
CA GLY A 14 -30.78 46.04 90.26
C GLY A 14 -31.02 46.33 91.74
N GLU A 15 -32.06 45.78 92.36
CA GLU A 15 -32.36 45.99 93.78
C GLU A 15 -31.78 44.88 94.66
N ILE A 16 -31.70 45.13 95.98
CA ILE A 16 -31.27 44.14 96.97
C ILE A 16 -32.49 43.36 97.46
N HIS A 17 -32.43 42.03 97.31
CA HIS A 17 -33.49 41.13 97.77
C HIS A 17 -32.99 40.16 98.83
N TYR A 18 -33.91 39.67 99.65
CA TYR A 18 -33.64 38.52 100.51
C TYR A 18 -33.48 37.24 99.67
N TYR A 19 -32.49 36.44 100.02
CA TYR A 19 -32.22 35.12 99.43
C TYR A 19 -32.64 34.06 100.45
N LEU A 20 -33.78 33.40 100.23
CA LEU A 20 -34.22 32.31 101.08
C LEU A 20 -34.10 30.99 100.35
N THR A 21 -33.69 29.94 101.05
CA THR A 21 -33.89 28.56 100.59
C THR A 21 -35.38 28.21 100.61
N MET A 22 -35.78 27.13 99.93
CA MET A 22 -37.17 26.67 99.97
C MET A 22 -37.62 26.33 101.39
N GLU A 23 -36.74 25.71 102.18
CA GLU A 23 -36.98 25.34 103.58
C GLU A 23 -37.15 26.58 104.47
N GLU A 24 -36.33 27.61 104.28
CA GLU A 24 -36.44 28.88 105.00
C GLU A 24 -37.71 29.63 104.63
N GLN A 25 -38.09 29.62 103.35
CA GLN A 25 -39.33 30.24 102.87
C GLN A 25 -40.56 29.54 103.46
N GLU A 26 -40.60 28.21 103.49
CA GLU A 26 -41.68 27.43 104.10
C GLU A 26 -41.81 27.69 105.61
N LEU A 27 -40.69 27.76 106.32
CA LEU A 27 -40.69 28.08 107.75
C LEU A 27 -41.23 29.49 107.99
N LEU A 28 -40.82 30.46 107.18
CA LEU A 28 -41.29 31.84 107.28
C LEU A 28 -42.78 31.98 106.95
N TRP A 29 -43.32 31.18 106.01
CA TRP A 29 -44.76 31.12 105.76
C TRP A 29 -45.55 30.65 106.98
N LYS A 30 -45.11 29.57 107.64
CA LYS A 30 -45.74 29.07 108.88
C LYS A 30 -45.74 30.13 110.00
N VAL A 31 -44.66 30.91 110.11
CA VAL A 31 -44.56 32.02 111.07
C VAL A 31 -45.47 33.20 110.68
N ALA A 32 -45.59 33.50 109.39
CA ALA A 32 -46.45 34.57 108.88
C ALA A 32 -47.94 34.28 109.10
N GLU A 33 -48.36 33.02 108.99
CA GLU A 33 -49.74 32.57 109.23
C GLU A 33 -50.20 32.79 110.69
N ILE A 34 -49.31 32.54 111.65
CA ILE A 34 -49.61 32.72 113.09
C ILE A 34 -49.67 34.21 113.47
N GLY A 35 -48.85 35.05 112.84
CA GLY A 35 -48.67 36.47 113.22
C GLY A 35 -49.56 37.48 112.50
N GLY A 36 -50.36 37.07 111.52
CA GLY A 36 -51.19 37.98 110.70
C GLY A 36 -50.40 38.87 109.73
N MET A 37 -51.11 39.68 108.93
CA MET A 37 -50.51 40.48 107.82
C MET A 37 -49.52 41.58 108.24
N GLN A 38 -49.53 41.99 109.52
CA GLN A 38 -48.58 42.99 110.01
C GLN A 38 -47.22 42.40 110.41
N ASN A 39 -47.04 41.08 110.30
CA ASN A 39 -45.78 40.44 110.65
C ASN A 39 -44.64 40.94 109.74
N PRO A 40 -43.52 41.45 110.28
CA PRO A 40 -42.37 41.91 109.48
C PRO A 40 -41.79 40.84 108.55
N VAL A 41 -42.05 39.56 108.81
CA VAL A 41 -41.75 38.43 107.93
C VAL A 41 -42.37 38.58 106.55
N TRP A 42 -43.55 39.21 106.42
CA TRP A 42 -44.18 39.47 105.13
C TRP A 42 -43.32 40.32 104.19
N LYS A 43 -42.54 41.26 104.71
CA LYS A 43 -41.61 42.06 103.89
C LYS A 43 -40.48 41.19 103.33
N VAL A 44 -39.98 40.25 104.12
CA VAL A 44 -38.93 39.29 103.71
C VAL A 44 -39.48 38.33 102.65
N LEU A 45 -40.65 37.73 102.90
CA LEU A 45 -41.32 36.83 101.96
C LEU A 45 -41.66 37.53 100.64
N LYS A 46 -42.20 38.75 100.70
CA LYS A 46 -42.50 39.54 99.50
C LYS A 46 -41.22 39.86 98.70
N SER A 47 -40.17 40.33 99.38
CA SER A 47 -38.89 40.62 98.72
C SER A 47 -38.26 39.37 98.07
N ASN A 48 -38.34 38.20 98.72
CA ASN A 48 -37.88 36.94 98.12
C ASN A 48 -38.78 36.49 96.95
N SER A 49 -40.09 36.72 97.03
CA SER A 49 -41.01 36.46 95.91
C SER A 49 -40.71 37.36 94.70
N ASP A 50 -40.49 38.65 94.94
CA ASP A 50 -40.09 39.62 93.90
C ASP A 50 -38.75 39.22 93.27
N ARG A 51 -37.81 38.72 94.08
CA ARG A 51 -36.54 38.16 93.60
C ARG A 51 -36.75 36.96 92.69
N ASN A 52 -37.55 35.99 93.12
CA ASN A 52 -37.83 34.79 92.34
C ASN A 52 -38.49 35.16 91.00
N ALA A 53 -39.39 36.15 91.00
CA ALA A 53 -39.98 36.69 89.76
C ALA A 53 -38.93 37.34 88.86
N CYS A 54 -37.95 38.07 89.42
CA CYS A 54 -36.85 38.65 88.65
C CYS A 54 -35.91 37.59 88.08
N VAL A 55 -35.53 36.57 88.88
CA VAL A 55 -34.70 35.44 88.43
C VAL A 55 -35.40 34.68 87.30
N ALA A 56 -36.70 34.41 87.44
CA ALA A 56 -37.49 33.79 86.39
C ALA A 56 -37.47 34.62 85.10
N LYS A 57 -37.65 35.94 85.18
CA LYS A 57 -37.56 36.84 84.01
C LYS A 57 -36.19 36.83 83.35
N VAL A 58 -35.11 36.84 84.14
CA VAL A 58 -33.73 36.78 83.62
C VAL A 58 -33.47 35.43 82.96
N ALA A 59 -33.86 34.33 83.59
CA ALA A 59 -33.77 32.99 83.03
C ALA A 59 -34.55 32.87 81.72
N SER A 60 -35.78 33.40 81.64
CA SER A 60 -36.57 33.43 80.40
C SER A 60 -35.90 34.25 79.29
N ARG A 61 -35.28 35.40 79.60
CA ARG A 61 -34.52 36.19 78.62
C ARG A 61 -33.30 35.44 78.10
N HIS A 62 -32.55 34.78 78.98
CA HIS A 62 -31.41 33.96 78.57
C HIS A 62 -31.83 32.77 77.72
N LEU A 63 -32.92 32.09 78.09
CA LEU A 63 -33.47 30.99 77.30
C LEU A 63 -33.84 31.45 75.89
N ALA A 64 -34.56 32.58 75.77
CA ALA A 64 -34.95 33.15 74.48
C ALA A 64 -33.73 33.57 73.62
N LEU A 65 -32.66 34.07 74.24
CA LEU A 65 -31.42 34.37 73.54
C LEU A 65 -30.74 33.09 73.02
N VAL A 66 -30.68 32.04 73.83
CA VAL A 66 -30.09 30.75 73.42
C VAL A 66 -30.90 30.12 72.29
N GLU A 67 -32.22 30.06 72.41
CA GLU A 67 -33.12 29.56 71.36
C GLU A 67 -32.93 30.32 70.05
N GLY A 68 -32.86 31.66 70.11
CA GLY A 68 -32.57 32.50 68.94
C GLY A 68 -31.20 32.22 68.31
N THR A 69 -30.18 31.90 69.11
CA THR A 69 -28.86 31.50 68.58
C THR A 69 -28.86 30.11 67.97
N GLU A 70 -29.63 29.16 68.51
CA GLU A 70 -29.78 27.82 67.93
C GLU A 70 -30.50 27.88 66.58
N GLU A 71 -31.59 28.64 66.45
CA GLU A 71 -32.29 28.81 65.16
C GLU A 71 -31.38 29.43 64.07
N VAL A 72 -30.53 30.39 64.44
CA VAL A 72 -29.54 30.96 63.51
C VAL A 72 -28.48 29.92 63.13
N ARG A 73 -28.01 29.14 64.11
CA ARG A 73 -27.02 28.07 63.87
C ARG A 73 -27.59 26.98 62.96
N GLU A 74 -28.81 26.53 63.18
CA GLU A 74 -29.49 25.53 62.36
C GLU A 74 -29.69 26.02 60.92
N ARG A 75 -30.11 27.28 60.72
CA ARG A 75 -30.19 27.89 59.39
C ARG A 75 -28.83 27.94 58.69
N CYS A 76 -27.77 28.28 59.41
CA CYS A 76 -26.41 28.31 58.87
C CYS A 76 -25.95 26.90 58.45
N ILE A 77 -26.13 25.90 59.32
CA ILE A 77 -25.81 24.50 59.03
C ILE A 77 -26.61 24.01 57.81
N SER A 78 -27.92 24.29 57.76
CA SER A 78 -28.76 23.91 56.61
C SER A 78 -28.28 24.55 55.30
N THR A 79 -27.86 25.81 55.35
CA THR A 79 -27.33 26.52 54.16
C THR A 79 -26.01 25.90 53.71
N GLN A 80 -25.07 25.68 54.63
CA GLN A 80 -23.79 25.02 54.34
C GLN A 80 -23.98 23.59 53.80
N GLN A 81 -24.95 22.84 54.33
CA GLN A 81 -25.29 21.50 53.82
C GLN A 81 -25.80 21.55 52.37
N LYS A 82 -26.65 22.53 52.04
CA LYS A 82 -27.12 22.74 50.66
C LYS A 82 -25.97 23.10 49.72
N GLU A 83 -25.09 23.99 50.13
CA GLU A 83 -23.90 24.38 49.35
C GLU A 83 -22.98 23.18 49.10
N LEU A 84 -22.73 22.35 50.12
CA LEU A 84 -21.92 21.13 49.98
C LEU A 84 -22.53 20.14 48.99
N VAL A 85 -23.86 19.99 48.96
CA VAL A 85 -24.54 19.14 47.97
C VAL A 85 -24.35 19.68 46.56
N VAL A 86 -24.49 21.01 46.37
CA VAL A 86 -24.26 21.65 45.06
C VAL A 86 -22.82 21.47 44.60
N LEU A 87 -21.83 21.68 45.49
CA LEU A 87 -20.42 21.50 45.17
C LEU A 87 -20.08 20.05 44.80
N ARG A 88 -20.65 19.06 45.51
CA ARG A 88 -20.47 17.64 45.18
C ARG A 88 -21.05 17.29 43.81
N GLU A 89 -22.21 17.84 43.48
CA GLU A 89 -22.83 17.63 42.16
C GLU A 89 -22.01 18.29 41.04
N GLN A 90 -21.47 19.48 41.27
CA GLN A 90 -20.54 20.13 40.34
C GLN A 90 -19.25 19.32 40.15
N GLN A 91 -18.68 18.81 41.24
CA GLN A 91 -17.50 17.94 41.19
C GLN A 91 -17.77 16.67 40.39
N LYS A 92 -18.93 16.04 40.59
CA LYS A 92 -19.34 14.86 39.83
C LYS A 92 -19.41 15.15 38.33
N LYS A 93 -20.08 16.25 37.94
CA LYS A 93 -20.17 16.67 36.53
C LYS A 93 -18.81 16.98 35.93
N ALA A 94 -17.90 17.61 36.70
CA ALA A 94 -16.54 17.87 36.25
C ALA A 94 -15.76 16.58 35.98
N LEU A 95 -15.91 15.57 36.85
CA LEU A 95 -15.29 14.25 36.65
C LEU A 95 -15.86 13.52 35.42
N GLU A 96 -17.18 13.58 35.21
CA GLU A 96 -17.83 13.02 34.01
C GLU A 96 -17.32 13.69 32.72
N LEU A 97 -17.15 15.02 32.73
CA LEU A 97 -16.58 15.77 31.60
C LEU A 97 -15.11 15.42 31.34
N LEU A 98 -14.31 15.22 32.39
CA LEU A 98 -12.92 14.79 32.26
C LEU A 98 -12.83 13.39 31.65
N ALA A 99 -13.62 12.43 32.15
CA ALA A 99 -13.66 11.07 31.59
C ALA A 99 -14.10 11.07 30.12
N TRP A 100 -15.08 11.91 29.76
CA TRP A 100 -15.48 12.08 28.36
C TRP A 100 -14.33 12.66 27.51
N ALA A 101 -13.66 13.71 28.01
CA ALA A 101 -12.54 14.33 27.31
C ALA A 101 -11.38 13.36 27.09
N GLU A 102 -11.02 12.56 28.09
CA GLU A 102 -10.01 11.49 27.98
C GLU A 102 -10.40 10.45 26.92
N GLY A 103 -11.65 9.96 26.95
CA GLY A 103 -12.14 9.04 25.93
C GLY A 103 -12.09 9.62 24.50
N THR A 104 -12.38 10.92 24.34
CA THR A 104 -12.24 11.58 23.02
C THR A 104 -10.78 11.76 22.59
N ALA A 105 -9.86 11.98 23.53
CA ALA A 105 -8.43 12.10 23.25
C ALA A 105 -7.87 10.77 22.73
N GLU A 106 -8.21 9.64 23.36
CA GLU A 106 -7.80 8.31 22.91
C GLU A 106 -8.31 7.97 21.49
N VAL A 107 -9.55 8.34 21.18
CA VAL A 107 -10.11 8.16 19.82
C VAL A 107 -9.35 9.02 18.81
N ARG A 108 -9.03 10.27 19.15
CA ARG A 108 -8.24 11.15 18.27
C ARG A 108 -6.83 10.62 18.04
N GLU A 109 -6.17 10.12 19.08
CA GLU A 109 -4.83 9.55 18.98
C GLU A 109 -4.81 8.31 18.06
N ARG A 110 -5.82 7.42 18.19
CA ARG A 110 -5.98 6.29 17.26
C ARG A 110 -6.20 6.75 15.82
N CYS A 111 -7.01 7.79 15.60
CA CYS A 111 -7.25 8.35 14.26
C CYS A 111 -5.96 8.91 13.65
N ILE A 112 -5.19 9.69 14.44
CA ILE A 112 -3.89 10.23 14.02
C ILE A 112 -2.92 9.10 13.68
N SER A 113 -2.85 8.06 14.49
CA SER A 113 -1.99 6.89 14.24
C SER A 113 -2.36 6.18 12.93
N THR A 114 -3.65 5.99 12.64
CA THR A 114 -4.11 5.40 11.38
C THR A 114 -3.75 6.29 10.18
N GLN A 115 -4.00 7.60 10.26
CA GLN A 115 -3.64 8.55 9.20
C GLN A 115 -2.12 8.59 8.94
N GLN A 116 -1.30 8.49 9.99
CA GLN A 116 0.15 8.41 9.84
C GLN A 116 0.58 7.14 9.10
N LYS A 117 -0.04 6.00 9.38
CA LYS A 117 0.23 4.74 8.65
C LYS A 117 -0.16 4.84 7.19
N GLU A 118 -1.32 5.43 6.89
CA GLU A 118 -1.77 5.65 5.51
C GLU A 118 -0.81 6.57 4.73
N LEU A 119 -0.31 7.64 5.37
CA LEU A 119 0.67 8.54 4.75
C LEU A 119 2.00 7.84 4.41
N VAL A 120 2.44 6.87 5.21
CA VAL A 120 3.64 6.08 4.90
C VAL A 120 3.41 5.26 3.64
N VAL A 121 2.27 4.56 3.53
CA VAL A 121 1.91 3.78 2.33
C VAL A 121 1.84 4.67 1.10
N LEU A 122 1.21 5.84 1.20
CA LEU A 122 1.13 6.80 0.08
C LEU A 122 2.51 7.30 -0.37
N ARG A 123 3.44 7.52 0.56
CA ARG A 123 4.83 7.90 0.21
C ARG A 123 5.56 6.79 -0.53
N GLU A 124 5.39 5.55 -0.12
CA GLU A 124 5.98 4.39 -0.81
C GLU A 124 5.38 4.22 -2.21
N GLN A 125 4.06 4.36 -2.36
CA GLN A 125 3.39 4.34 -3.66
C GLN A 125 3.88 5.46 -4.57
N HIS A 126 4.05 6.67 -4.04
CA HIS A 126 4.59 7.79 -4.79
C HIS A 126 6.03 7.52 -5.27
N LYS A 127 6.88 6.95 -4.40
CA LYS A 127 8.24 6.55 -4.78
C LYS A 127 8.23 5.54 -5.93
N LEU A 128 7.39 4.50 -5.83
CA LEU A 128 7.24 3.50 -6.89
C LEU A 128 6.75 4.13 -8.20
N ALA A 129 5.79 5.05 -8.13
CA ALA A 129 5.29 5.77 -9.30
C ALA A 129 6.40 6.59 -9.99
N MET A 130 7.27 7.26 -9.23
CA MET A 130 8.42 7.97 -9.82
C MET A 130 9.43 7.03 -10.48
N GLU A 131 9.70 5.87 -9.85
CA GLU A 131 10.60 4.87 -10.44
C GLU A 131 10.04 4.29 -11.75
N LEU A 132 8.73 4.03 -11.79
CA LEU A 132 8.03 3.61 -13.00
C LEU A 132 8.06 4.69 -14.09
N HIS A 133 7.84 5.95 -13.72
CA HIS A 133 7.92 7.07 -14.66
C HIS A 133 9.31 7.19 -15.29
N LYS A 134 10.38 7.09 -14.47
CA LYS A 134 11.75 7.10 -14.96
C LYS A 134 12.04 5.94 -15.93
N LYS A 135 11.53 4.74 -15.65
CA LYS A 135 11.65 3.59 -16.56
C LYS A 135 10.90 3.81 -17.87
N TYR A 136 9.71 4.41 -17.81
CA TYR A 136 8.93 4.77 -18.98
C TYR A 136 9.67 5.78 -19.86
N GLU A 137 10.24 6.83 -19.27
CA GLU A 137 11.05 7.81 -20.02
C GLU A 137 12.27 7.18 -20.70
N ALA A 138 12.94 6.22 -20.04
CA ALA A 138 14.05 5.49 -20.65
C ALA A 138 13.58 4.64 -21.84
N LEU A 139 12.50 3.87 -21.69
CA LEU A 139 11.90 3.09 -22.77
C LEU A 139 11.44 3.97 -23.94
N GLN A 140 10.91 5.17 -23.65
CA GLN A 140 10.51 6.11 -24.69
C GLN A 140 11.73 6.57 -25.51
N LYS A 141 12.85 6.88 -24.85
CA LYS A 141 14.09 7.25 -25.55
C LYS A 141 14.62 6.11 -26.42
N ASP A 142 14.61 4.89 -25.89
CA ASP A 142 15.02 3.70 -26.65
C ASP A 142 14.11 3.48 -27.87
N HIS A 143 12.80 3.69 -27.70
CA HIS A 143 11.84 3.60 -28.80
C HIS A 143 12.12 4.66 -29.88
N ASP A 144 12.33 5.92 -29.48
CA ASP A 144 12.64 7.02 -30.42
C ASP A 144 13.98 6.79 -31.14
N GLU A 145 14.97 6.17 -30.48
CA GLU A 145 16.22 5.75 -31.11
C GLU A 145 16.01 4.61 -32.12
N LEU A 146 15.27 3.57 -31.74
CA LEU A 146 14.93 2.48 -32.66
C LEU A 146 14.15 2.99 -33.87
N GLN A 147 13.21 3.91 -33.69
CA GLN A 147 12.49 4.54 -34.80
C GLN A 147 13.43 5.29 -35.75
N ARG A 148 14.40 6.03 -35.22
CA ARG A 148 15.43 6.70 -36.03
C ARG A 148 16.29 5.70 -36.81
N ASN A 149 16.75 4.63 -36.16
CA ASN A 149 17.55 3.59 -36.79
C ASN A 149 16.79 2.86 -37.91
N VAL A 150 15.50 2.58 -37.70
CA VAL A 150 14.63 2.00 -38.72
C VAL A 150 14.47 2.95 -39.90
N ALA A 151 14.24 4.24 -39.66
CA ALA A 151 14.12 5.23 -40.73
C ALA A 151 15.42 5.36 -41.55
N GLU A 152 16.57 5.34 -40.90
CA GLU A 152 17.88 5.36 -41.58
C GLU A 152 18.12 4.09 -42.42
N TYR A 153 17.78 2.92 -41.87
CA TYR A 153 17.89 1.66 -42.59
C TYR A 153 17.00 1.63 -43.83
N VAL A 154 15.73 2.04 -43.69
CA VAL A 154 14.80 2.13 -44.81
C VAL A 154 15.32 3.11 -45.87
N GLY A 155 15.79 4.30 -45.46
CA GLY A 155 16.36 5.28 -46.39
C GLY A 155 17.59 4.76 -47.13
N THR A 156 18.46 4.00 -46.45
CA THR A 156 19.62 3.33 -47.06
C THR A 156 19.16 2.28 -48.07
N ARG A 157 18.19 1.44 -47.70
CA ARG A 157 17.66 0.40 -48.58
C ARG A 157 16.99 0.96 -49.82
N ASP A 158 16.25 2.05 -49.69
CA ASP A 158 15.64 2.77 -50.83
C ASP A 158 16.70 3.36 -51.76
N ASN A 159 17.83 3.83 -51.23
CA ASN A 159 18.96 4.30 -52.05
C ASN A 159 19.62 3.14 -52.82
N GLU A 160 19.84 2.00 -52.18
CA GLU A 160 20.37 0.80 -52.82
C GLU A 160 19.46 0.30 -53.94
N LEU A 161 18.16 0.21 -53.68
CA LEU A 161 17.15 -0.20 -54.67
C LEU A 161 17.15 0.74 -55.88
N ARG A 162 17.18 2.07 -55.67
CA ARG A 162 17.30 3.04 -56.76
C ARG A 162 18.57 2.85 -57.59
N ALA A 163 19.70 2.60 -56.93
CA ALA A 163 20.97 2.34 -57.62
C ALA A 163 20.94 1.02 -58.42
N GLU A 164 20.29 -0.02 -57.90
CA GLU A 164 20.06 -1.29 -58.62
C GLU A 164 19.14 -1.10 -59.83
N GLU A 165 18.07 -0.33 -59.70
CA GLU A 165 17.18 0.03 -60.81
C GLU A 165 17.92 0.79 -61.92
N GLU A 166 18.80 1.74 -61.56
CA GLU A 166 19.63 2.46 -62.53
C GLU A 166 20.63 1.53 -63.24
N LYS A 167 21.27 0.61 -62.51
CA LYS A 167 22.13 -0.43 -63.09
C LYS A 167 21.36 -1.34 -64.05
N SER A 168 20.15 -1.77 -63.66
CA SER A 168 19.27 -2.58 -64.50
C SER A 168 18.90 -1.85 -65.80
N LYS A 169 18.50 -0.57 -65.71
CA LYS A 169 18.24 0.27 -66.89
C LYS A 169 19.47 0.41 -67.79
N ALA A 170 20.66 0.55 -67.22
CA ALA A 170 21.91 0.64 -67.97
C ALA A 170 22.26 -0.69 -68.67
N LEU A 171 22.04 -1.83 -68.02
CA LEU A 171 22.22 -3.16 -68.61
C LEU A 171 21.23 -3.40 -69.75
N ASP A 172 19.96 -3.03 -69.57
CA ASP A 172 18.94 -3.12 -70.62
C ASP A 172 19.29 -2.26 -71.83
N ALA A 173 19.84 -1.06 -71.62
CA ALA A 173 20.31 -0.20 -72.69
C ALA A 173 21.49 -0.83 -73.45
N LYS A 174 22.45 -1.43 -72.74
CA LYS A 174 23.57 -2.18 -73.34
C LYS A 174 23.08 -3.39 -74.12
N LEU A 175 22.16 -4.17 -73.56
CA LEU A 175 21.56 -5.33 -74.22
C LEU A 175 20.88 -4.92 -75.53
N LYS A 176 20.04 -3.86 -75.49
CA LYS A 176 19.42 -3.29 -76.69
C LYS A 176 20.43 -2.84 -77.74
N ALA A 177 21.56 -2.26 -77.33
CA ALA A 177 22.63 -1.88 -78.25
C ALA A 177 23.29 -3.11 -78.90
N ILE A 178 23.62 -4.14 -78.12
CA ILE A 178 24.16 -5.41 -78.63
C ILE A 178 23.16 -6.07 -79.60
N THR A 179 21.88 -6.16 -79.24
CA THR A 179 20.83 -6.74 -80.09
C THR A 179 20.72 -6.05 -81.45
N ARG A 180 21.05 -4.74 -81.55
CA ARG A 180 21.10 -4.02 -82.83
C ARG A 180 22.32 -4.37 -83.68
N LEU A 181 23.46 -4.67 -83.05
CA LEU A 181 24.71 -5.03 -83.74
C LEU A 181 24.77 -6.50 -84.17
N VAL A 182 24.06 -7.38 -83.46
CA VAL A 182 24.06 -8.83 -83.74
C VAL A 182 23.67 -9.16 -85.19
N PRO A 183 22.58 -8.60 -85.79
CA PRO A 183 22.26 -8.86 -87.19
C PRO A 183 23.39 -8.50 -88.14
N GLU A 184 24.07 -7.36 -87.90
CA GLU A 184 25.19 -6.90 -88.72
C GLU A 184 26.41 -7.82 -88.60
N ALA A 185 26.73 -8.27 -87.38
CA ALA A 185 27.79 -9.25 -87.15
C ALA A 185 27.48 -10.63 -87.74
N ILE A 186 26.22 -11.09 -87.67
CA ILE A 186 25.77 -12.33 -88.31
C ILE A 186 25.95 -12.23 -89.82
N SER A 187 25.51 -11.13 -90.45
CA SER A 187 25.70 -10.93 -91.89
C SER A 187 27.19 -10.88 -92.29
N GLN A 188 28.07 -10.32 -91.46
CA GLN A 188 29.52 -10.34 -91.69
C GLN A 188 30.14 -11.74 -91.54
N LEU A 189 29.71 -12.52 -90.55
CA LEU A 189 30.18 -13.89 -90.33
C LEU A 189 29.70 -14.85 -91.43
N GLU A 190 28.46 -14.70 -91.90
CA GLU A 190 27.94 -15.42 -93.07
C GLU A 190 28.74 -15.10 -94.34
N ALA A 191 29.30 -13.89 -94.46
CA ALA A 191 30.20 -13.52 -95.55
C ALA A 191 31.64 -14.06 -95.40
N MET A 192 32.07 -14.44 -94.19
CA MET A 192 33.44 -14.92 -93.90
C MET A 192 33.56 -16.44 -93.77
N SER A 193 32.46 -17.19 -93.69
CA SER A 193 32.50 -18.65 -93.50
C SER A 193 32.39 -19.41 -94.82
N ILE A 194 33.54 -19.64 -95.47
CA ILE A 194 33.74 -20.72 -96.43
C ILE A 194 34.84 -21.62 -95.84
N HIS A 195 34.46 -22.86 -95.49
CA HIS A 195 35.26 -23.91 -94.82
C HIS A 195 35.54 -23.62 -93.33
N ASP A 196 35.18 -24.45 -92.34
CA ASP A 196 35.27 -25.90 -92.29
C ASP A 196 34.22 -26.58 -91.40
N ASN A 197 33.89 -27.80 -91.83
CA ASN A 197 33.29 -28.91 -91.10
C ASN A 197 34.21 -29.32 -89.95
N TYR A 198 33.72 -29.50 -88.70
CA TYR A 198 34.04 -30.64 -87.83
C TYR A 198 33.43 -30.54 -86.41
N ASN A 199 32.72 -31.62 -86.07
CA ASN A 199 32.76 -32.38 -84.81
C ASN A 199 32.13 -31.86 -83.50
N ASN A 200 31.08 -32.61 -83.13
CA ASN A 200 30.99 -33.40 -81.89
C ASN A 200 31.31 -32.64 -80.59
N VAL A 201 30.28 -32.04 -79.99
CA VAL A 201 30.27 -31.81 -78.54
C VAL A 201 29.42 -32.89 -77.90
N ALA A 202 30.14 -33.90 -77.40
CA ALA A 202 29.60 -34.95 -76.56
C ALA A 202 28.87 -34.33 -75.36
N SER A 203 27.62 -34.71 -75.20
CA SER A 203 26.86 -34.60 -73.96
C SER A 203 27.62 -35.33 -72.84
N GLN A 204 28.40 -34.59 -72.05
CA GLN A 204 28.84 -35.09 -70.75
C GLN A 204 27.61 -35.21 -69.85
N PRO A 205 27.34 -36.39 -69.26
CA PRO A 205 26.35 -36.46 -68.20
C PRO A 205 26.87 -35.62 -67.03
N PRO A 206 26.03 -34.83 -66.35
CA PRO A 206 26.45 -34.11 -65.17
C PRO A 206 26.94 -35.14 -64.14
N THR A 207 28.23 -35.11 -63.82
CA THR A 207 28.84 -35.81 -62.69
C THR A 207 28.43 -35.16 -61.36
N GLY A 208 27.18 -34.73 -61.25
CA GLY A 208 26.53 -34.44 -59.98
C GLY A 208 26.24 -35.78 -59.31
N ARG A 209 26.84 -36.03 -58.14
CA ARG A 209 26.56 -37.21 -57.33
C ARG A 209 25.07 -37.20 -56.94
N LYS A 210 24.23 -37.92 -57.69
CA LYS A 210 22.82 -38.11 -57.37
C LYS A 210 22.68 -38.72 -55.96
N LEU A 211 21.79 -38.16 -55.15
CA LEU A 211 21.35 -38.71 -53.87
C LEU A 211 21.01 -40.20 -54.02
N ARG A 212 21.80 -41.09 -53.38
CA ARG A 212 21.50 -42.53 -53.34
C ARG A 212 20.99 -42.91 -51.95
N CYS A 213 19.90 -43.67 -51.88
CA CYS A 213 19.47 -44.27 -50.62
C CYS A 213 20.43 -45.40 -50.20
N ILE A 214 20.42 -45.76 -48.92
CA ILE A 214 21.35 -46.76 -48.35
C ILE A 214 21.25 -48.12 -49.06
N LEU A 215 20.03 -48.54 -49.42
CA LEU A 215 19.79 -49.83 -50.07
C LEU A 215 20.45 -49.87 -51.46
N CYS A 216 20.12 -48.90 -52.33
CA CYS A 216 20.72 -48.80 -53.66
C CYS A 216 22.26 -48.66 -53.61
N TYR A 217 22.80 -48.02 -52.58
CA TYR A 217 24.26 -47.93 -52.40
C TYR A 217 24.89 -49.29 -52.12
N LYS A 218 24.34 -50.06 -51.18
CA LYS A 218 24.85 -51.39 -50.82
C LYS A 218 24.86 -52.34 -52.03
N ASP A 219 23.80 -52.29 -52.82
CA ASP A 219 23.63 -53.19 -53.96
C ASP A 219 24.26 -52.64 -55.25
N ARG A 220 24.95 -51.50 -55.17
CA ARG A 220 25.64 -50.82 -56.27
C ARG A 220 24.74 -50.52 -57.49
N ILE A 221 23.46 -50.29 -57.27
CA ILE A 221 22.48 -49.93 -58.30
C ILE A 221 22.26 -48.40 -58.34
N VAL A 222 21.91 -47.86 -59.51
CA VAL A 222 21.63 -46.43 -59.69
C VAL A 222 20.30 -46.07 -59.02
N CYS A 223 20.33 -45.11 -58.08
CA CYS A 223 19.13 -44.59 -57.43
C CYS A 223 18.53 -43.45 -58.28
N ASP A 224 17.23 -43.49 -58.52
CA ASP A 224 16.48 -42.48 -59.27
C ASP A 224 16.21 -41.20 -58.46
N GLY A 225 16.23 -41.28 -57.12
CA GLY A 225 16.12 -40.13 -56.21
C GLY A 225 14.70 -39.70 -55.86
N SER A 226 13.67 -40.46 -56.23
CA SER A 226 12.27 -40.16 -55.85
C SER A 226 12.01 -40.41 -54.35
N VAL A 227 10.95 -39.80 -53.81
CA VAL A 227 10.49 -40.06 -52.43
C VAL A 227 9.92 -41.48 -52.37
N GLN A 228 10.80 -42.41 -52.02
CA GLN A 228 10.83 -43.85 -52.37
C GLN A 228 11.30 -44.11 -53.81
N CYS A 229 12.55 -44.59 -53.95
CA CYS A 229 13.14 -45.02 -55.23
C CYS A 229 12.53 -46.33 -55.72
N GLY A 230 12.60 -46.58 -57.03
CA GLY A 230 12.06 -47.80 -57.65
C GLY A 230 12.57 -49.08 -57.00
N HIS A 231 13.87 -49.17 -56.74
CA HIS A 231 14.47 -50.34 -56.08
C HIS A 231 13.95 -50.53 -54.64
N CYS A 232 13.86 -49.48 -53.82
CA CYS A 232 13.30 -49.62 -52.47
C CYS A 232 11.81 -50.02 -52.51
N THR A 233 11.07 -49.55 -53.51
CA THR A 233 9.67 -49.90 -53.74
C THR A 233 9.52 -51.38 -54.06
N GLU A 234 10.33 -51.92 -54.98
CA GLU A 234 10.35 -53.34 -55.33
C GLU A 234 10.75 -54.22 -54.14
N ALA A 235 11.71 -53.77 -53.34
CA ALA A 235 12.15 -54.46 -52.12
C ALA A 235 11.18 -54.29 -50.93
N ASN A 236 10.05 -53.60 -51.11
CA ASN A 236 9.08 -53.22 -50.07
C ASN A 236 9.76 -52.61 -48.82
N SER A 237 10.75 -51.76 -49.06
CA SER A 237 11.55 -51.10 -48.02
C SER A 237 11.41 -49.57 -48.13
N ARG A 238 11.49 -48.86 -47.01
CA ARG A 238 11.50 -47.39 -47.05
C ARG A 238 12.88 -46.88 -47.45
N CYS A 239 12.95 -45.89 -48.35
CA CYS A 239 14.21 -45.19 -48.61
C CYS A 239 14.69 -44.46 -47.36
N VAL A 240 15.81 -44.90 -46.83
CA VAL A 240 16.52 -44.21 -45.75
C VAL A 240 17.70 -43.46 -46.36
N TYR A 241 17.69 -42.15 -46.18
CA TYR A 241 18.79 -41.24 -46.50
C TYR A 241 19.41 -40.81 -45.17
N GLN A 242 20.54 -41.39 -44.77
CA GLN A 242 21.24 -40.94 -43.56
C GLN A 242 22.10 -39.71 -43.89
N GLN A 243 21.89 -38.62 -43.17
CA GLN A 243 22.72 -37.43 -43.27
C GLN A 243 24.13 -37.70 -42.72
N CYS A 244 25.14 -37.17 -43.39
CA CYS A 244 26.53 -37.26 -42.96
C CYS A 244 26.74 -36.46 -41.67
N GLN A 245 27.00 -37.14 -40.55
CA GLN A 245 27.23 -36.47 -39.27
C GLN A 245 28.45 -35.53 -39.27
N ALA A 246 29.44 -35.76 -40.14
CA ALA A 246 30.60 -34.87 -40.26
C ALA A 246 30.22 -33.50 -40.85
N HIS A 247 29.14 -33.41 -41.64
CA HIS A 247 28.63 -32.14 -42.17
C HIS A 247 27.98 -31.28 -41.07
N HIS A 248 27.46 -31.88 -40.01
CA HIS A 248 26.75 -31.12 -38.97
C HIS A 248 27.69 -30.40 -37.97
N ASN A 249 28.97 -30.78 -37.97
CA ASN A 249 29.97 -30.31 -36.99
C ASN A 249 31.15 -29.53 -37.61
N TYR A 250 31.29 -29.48 -38.95
CA TYR A 250 32.38 -28.77 -39.61
C TYR A 250 31.84 -27.71 -40.58
N VAL A 251 32.39 -26.50 -40.51
CA VAL A 251 32.04 -25.33 -41.36
C VAL A 251 32.28 -25.58 -42.86
N HIS A 252 33.03 -26.63 -43.22
CA HIS A 252 33.47 -26.91 -44.59
C HIS A 252 32.96 -28.24 -45.16
N GLY A 253 31.89 -28.80 -44.60
CA GLY A 253 31.31 -30.04 -45.12
C GLY A 253 32.18 -31.28 -44.85
N CYS A 254 31.78 -32.43 -45.39
CA CYS A 254 32.50 -33.69 -45.17
C CYS A 254 33.57 -33.96 -46.25
N THR A 255 34.83 -34.08 -45.82
CA THR A 255 36.02 -34.17 -46.70
C THR A 255 36.40 -35.60 -47.12
N ARG A 256 35.65 -36.63 -46.70
CA ARG A 256 35.96 -38.03 -47.07
C ARG A 256 35.61 -38.29 -48.53
N LYS A 257 36.63 -38.55 -49.36
CA LYS A 257 36.49 -38.81 -50.82
C LYS A 257 35.41 -39.86 -51.17
N ASN A 258 35.22 -40.84 -50.27
CA ASN A 258 34.24 -41.93 -50.41
C ASN A 258 33.25 -41.96 -49.21
N CYS A 259 32.68 -40.82 -48.81
CA CYS A 259 31.63 -40.83 -47.80
C CYS A 259 30.36 -41.51 -48.35
N ASN A 260 29.81 -42.47 -47.60
CA ASN A 260 28.63 -43.25 -47.99
C ASN A 260 27.31 -42.63 -47.50
N LEU A 261 27.36 -41.42 -46.94
CA LEU A 261 26.24 -40.74 -46.31
C LEU A 261 25.79 -39.55 -47.16
N VAL A 262 24.51 -39.21 -47.07
CA VAL A 262 23.91 -38.10 -47.80
C VAL A 262 24.39 -36.77 -47.23
N HIS A 263 24.95 -35.90 -48.06
CA HIS A 263 25.24 -34.52 -47.68
C HIS A 263 24.06 -33.67 -48.13
N ASN A 264 23.67 -32.66 -47.36
CA ASN A 264 22.66 -31.68 -47.80
C ASN A 264 23.24 -30.66 -48.80
N GLU A 265 24.49 -30.87 -49.23
CA GLU A 265 25.15 -30.09 -50.25
C GLU A 265 24.55 -30.45 -51.61
N GLU A 266 23.64 -29.59 -52.05
CA GLU A 266 23.65 -28.98 -53.38
C GLU A 266 24.76 -29.56 -54.28
N GLY A 267 24.34 -30.26 -55.33
CA GLY A 267 25.18 -30.50 -56.50
C GLY A 267 25.43 -29.20 -57.27
N TYR A 268 25.92 -28.17 -56.61
CA TYR A 268 26.47 -26.98 -57.24
C TYR A 268 27.95 -26.88 -56.91
N ASP A 269 28.72 -26.87 -57.99
CA ASP A 269 30.04 -26.30 -58.03
C ASP A 269 30.11 -25.01 -57.21
N CYS A 270 31.25 -24.84 -56.55
CA CYS A 270 31.59 -23.67 -55.77
C CYS A 270 31.72 -22.45 -56.71
N GLY A 271 30.59 -21.86 -57.07
CA GLY A 271 30.46 -20.61 -57.79
C GLY A 271 29.17 -19.94 -57.35
N ASP A 272 29.31 -18.79 -56.70
CA ASP A 272 28.26 -17.90 -56.21
C ASP A 272 27.62 -18.25 -54.86
N ALA A 273 28.16 -17.54 -53.87
CA ALA A 273 27.63 -17.40 -52.53
C ALA A 273 26.25 -16.72 -52.55
N GLY A 274 25.29 -17.32 -51.84
CA GLY A 274 24.18 -16.59 -51.24
C GLY A 274 22.81 -17.15 -51.57
N MET A 275 22.36 -18.14 -50.80
CA MET A 275 20.98 -18.24 -50.30
C MET A 275 20.84 -19.45 -49.35
N ALA A 276 21.09 -19.24 -48.05
CA ALA A 276 20.70 -20.21 -47.03
C ALA A 276 19.35 -19.83 -46.45
N MET A 277 18.29 -20.53 -46.86
CA MET A 277 16.97 -20.45 -46.22
C MET A 277 16.99 -21.14 -44.86
N SER A 278 16.54 -20.42 -43.83
CA SER A 278 16.41 -20.92 -42.46
C SER A 278 15.15 -21.77 -42.33
N ILE A 279 15.30 -23.08 -42.14
CA ILE A 279 14.23 -23.96 -41.68
C ILE A 279 14.19 -23.92 -40.15
N GLY A 280 13.02 -23.59 -39.62
CA GLY A 280 12.76 -23.29 -38.22
C GLY A 280 13.16 -24.38 -37.24
N LYS A 281 13.81 -23.96 -36.14
CA LYS A 281 13.93 -24.74 -34.92
C LYS A 281 12.80 -24.35 -33.99
N GLU A 282 11.75 -25.16 -33.97
CA GLU A 282 10.73 -25.11 -32.93
C GLU A 282 11.29 -25.79 -31.68
N LYS A 283 11.55 -24.99 -30.63
CA LYS A 283 11.94 -25.51 -29.31
C LYS A 283 10.67 -25.97 -28.60
N VAL A 284 10.56 -27.28 -28.39
CA VAL A 284 9.66 -27.84 -27.38
C VAL A 284 10.24 -27.51 -26.01
N LEU A 285 9.51 -26.71 -25.24
CA LEU A 285 9.73 -26.49 -23.82
C LEU A 285 9.28 -27.74 -23.05
N HIS A 286 10.16 -28.26 -22.19
CA HIS A 286 9.82 -29.08 -21.04
C HIS A 286 10.30 -28.36 -19.79
#